data_AF-A0A9Q8QMS3-F1
#
_entry.id   AF-A0A9Q8QMS3-F1
#
_cell.length_a   1.000
_cell.length_b   1.000
_cell.length_c   1.000
_cell.angle_alpha   90.00
_cell.angle_beta   90.00
_cell.angle_gamma   90.00
#
_symmetry.space_group_name_H-M   'P 1'
#
loop_
_entity.id
_entity.type
_entity.pdbx_description
1 polymer ?
#
loop_
_entity_poly.entity_id
_entity_poly.type
_entity_poly.pdbx_seq_one_letter_code
_entity_poly.pdbx_strand_id
1 'polypeptide(L)'
;MANQQEEPRPPLPPFTLETARQKVRAAEDAWNTRDPSRVKMAYTPDSIWRNRSTFLQGRDAIEAFLTDKWSREKGYRLRKELFAFEGDRIAVQFWYEWHDAEAGQWWRTYGLEDWTFAPDGLMRKRQMSGNDVAIAEEERWFKDGVDVHDVDISEKHW
;
A
#
# COMPACT_ATOMS: atom_id res chain seq x y z
N MET A 1 11.21 21.24 23.71
CA MET A 1 11.37 20.32 22.56
C MET A 1 10.66 20.97 21.39
N ALA A 2 11.37 21.27 20.29
CA ALA A 2 10.76 21.95 19.16
C ALA A 2 9.69 21.03 18.56
N ASN A 3 8.44 21.51 18.57
CA ASN A 3 7.34 20.88 17.86
C ASN A 3 7.62 21.07 16.37
N GLN A 4 8.37 20.15 15.75
CA GLN A 4 8.53 20.15 14.31
C GLN A 4 7.15 19.84 13.73
N GLN A 5 6.46 20.88 13.25
CA GLN A 5 5.24 20.68 12.48
C GLN A 5 5.61 19.87 11.25
N GLU A 6 5.01 18.69 11.12
CA GLU A 6 5.15 17.85 9.94
C GLU A 6 4.73 18.64 8.70
N GLU A 7 5.51 18.55 7.62
CA GLU A 7 5.13 19.19 6.37
C GLU A 7 3.85 18.54 5.82
N PRO A 8 2.84 19.35 5.42
CA PRO A 8 1.62 18.82 4.89
C PRO A 8 1.89 18.01 3.62
N ARG A 9 1.19 16.88 3.49
CA ARG A 9 1.33 15.95 2.38
C ARG A 9 0.06 15.96 1.52
N PRO A 10 -0.10 16.92 0.59
CA PRO A 10 -1.26 16.95 -0.30
C PRO A 10 -1.34 15.66 -1.17
N PRO A 11 -2.54 15.29 -1.64
CA PRO A 11 -3.83 15.93 -1.39
C PRO A 11 -4.30 15.82 0.07
N LEU A 12 -4.99 16.85 0.56
CA LEU A 12 -5.50 16.95 1.95
C LEU A 12 -6.98 16.57 2.01
N PRO A 13 -7.47 16.01 3.13
CA PRO A 13 -8.90 15.79 3.34
C PRO A 13 -9.66 17.11 3.59
N PRO A 14 -10.98 17.17 3.33
CA PRO A 14 -11.82 16.11 2.78
C PRO A 14 -11.53 15.85 1.29
N PHE A 15 -11.55 14.58 0.88
CA PHE A 15 -11.22 14.20 -0.48
C PHE A 15 -12.40 14.38 -1.45
N THR A 16 -12.08 14.71 -2.69
CA THR A 16 -12.94 14.55 -3.86
C THR A 16 -12.55 13.25 -4.56
N LEU A 17 -13.33 12.82 -5.56
CA LEU A 17 -12.97 11.65 -6.36
C LEU A 17 -11.59 11.80 -7.02
N GLU A 18 -11.29 12.99 -7.55
CA GLU A 18 -10.01 13.30 -8.17
C GLU A 18 -8.86 13.21 -7.16
N THR A 19 -8.99 13.87 -6.01
CA THR A 19 -7.91 13.90 -5.01
C THR A 19 -7.75 12.56 -4.29
N ALA A 20 -8.82 11.78 -4.13
CA ALA A 20 -8.74 10.41 -3.63
C ALA A 20 -7.96 9.50 -4.59
N ARG A 21 -8.22 9.58 -5.90
CA ARG A 21 -7.46 8.83 -6.93
C ARG A 21 -5.98 9.21 -6.93
N GLN A 22 -5.69 10.51 -6.85
CA GLN A 22 -4.31 11.00 -6.71
C GLN A 22 -3.64 10.45 -5.45
N LYS A 23 -4.36 10.39 -4.33
CA LYS A 23 -3.85 9.85 -3.06
C LYS A 23 -3.55 8.35 -3.16
N VAL A 24 -4.44 7.58 -3.78
CA VAL A 24 -4.24 6.14 -4.03
C VAL A 24 -3.04 5.90 -4.93
N ARG A 25 -2.92 6.67 -6.03
CA ARG A 25 -1.79 6.54 -6.95
C ARG A 25 -0.46 6.88 -6.29
N ALA A 26 -0.40 7.99 -5.54
CA ALA A 26 0.81 8.37 -4.81
C ALA A 26 1.23 7.32 -3.76
N ALA A 27 0.27 6.65 -3.12
CA ALA A 27 0.56 5.54 -2.22
C ALA A 27 1.08 4.32 -3.00
N GLU A 28 0.47 3.96 -4.12
CA GLU A 28 0.95 2.87 -4.98
C GLU A 28 2.40 3.10 -5.45
N ASP A 29 2.68 4.28 -6.01
CA ASP A 29 4.02 4.65 -6.47
C ASP A 29 5.05 4.56 -5.34
N ALA A 30 4.69 5.04 -4.14
CA ALA A 30 5.56 4.96 -2.97
C ALA A 30 5.85 3.51 -2.58
N TRP A 31 4.83 2.64 -2.52
CA TRP A 31 5.02 1.23 -2.16
C TRP A 31 5.81 0.45 -3.22
N ASN A 32 5.67 0.77 -4.51
CA ASN A 32 6.46 0.16 -5.59
C ASN A 32 7.96 0.52 -5.55
N THR A 33 8.34 1.61 -4.85
CA THR A 33 9.77 1.88 -4.57
C THR A 33 10.41 0.80 -3.69
N ARG A 34 9.62 0.11 -2.85
CA ARG A 34 10.09 -0.84 -1.84
C ARG A 34 11.13 -0.26 -0.89
N ASP A 35 11.04 1.05 -0.64
CA ASP A 35 11.89 1.80 0.28
C ASP A 35 11.12 2.08 1.59
N PRO A 36 11.44 1.36 2.70
CA PRO A 36 10.79 1.54 3.99
C PRO A 36 10.88 2.98 4.51
N SER A 37 12.04 3.62 4.33
CA SER A 37 12.33 4.95 4.84
C SER A 37 11.50 6.03 4.12
N ARG A 38 11.25 5.83 2.82
CA ARG A 38 10.38 6.70 2.03
C ARG A 38 8.91 6.44 2.32
N VAL A 39 8.49 5.18 2.43
CA VAL A 39 7.07 4.83 2.63
C VAL A 39 6.58 5.26 4.02
N LYS A 40 7.38 5.12 5.08
CA LYS A 40 6.96 5.50 6.44
C LYS A 40 6.59 6.98 6.58
N MET A 41 7.14 7.85 5.72
CA MET A 41 6.88 9.29 5.74
C MET A 41 5.48 9.68 5.24
N ALA A 42 4.70 8.73 4.70
CA ALA A 42 3.29 8.95 4.38
C ALA A 42 2.35 8.83 5.59
N TYR A 43 2.87 8.42 6.75
CA TYR A 43 2.11 8.13 7.96
C TYR A 43 2.44 9.14 9.07
N THR A 44 1.50 9.39 9.99
CA THR A 44 1.79 10.21 11.18
C THR A 44 2.81 9.51 12.09
N PRO A 45 3.58 10.25 12.92
CA PRO A 45 4.55 9.66 13.84
C PRO A 45 3.98 8.57 14.76
N ASP A 46 2.69 8.67 15.08
CA ASP A 46 1.92 7.79 15.97
C ASP A 46 0.93 6.86 15.23
N SER A 47 1.04 6.76 13.90
CA SER A 47 0.08 6.04 13.04
C SER A 47 -0.17 4.61 13.51
N ILE A 48 -1.43 4.19 13.50
CA ILE A 48 -1.85 2.87 13.96
C ILE A 48 -2.12 1.97 12.77
N TRP A 49 -1.43 0.83 12.71
CA TRP A 49 -1.63 -0.17 11.69
C TRP A 49 -2.18 -1.48 12.24
N ARG A 50 -3.01 -2.11 11.42
CA ARG A 50 -3.11 -3.57 11.37
C ARG A 50 -2.78 -4.01 9.95
N ASN A 51 -1.87 -4.96 9.81
CA ASN A 51 -1.58 -5.63 8.56
C ASN A 51 -1.78 -7.13 8.75
N ARG A 52 -2.87 -7.67 8.19
CA ARG A 52 -3.36 -9.03 8.47
C ARG A 52 -3.58 -9.22 9.97
N SER A 53 -2.77 -10.06 10.62
CA SER A 53 -2.81 -10.35 12.05
C SER A 53 -1.78 -9.55 12.87
N THR A 54 -0.97 -8.70 12.23
CA THR A 54 0.10 -7.94 12.90
C THR A 54 -0.36 -6.52 13.19
N PHE A 55 -0.11 -6.04 14.40
CA PHE A 55 -0.42 -4.68 14.85
C PHE A 55 0.87 -3.89 15.01
N LEU A 56 0.89 -2.64 14.55
CA LEU A 56 2.05 -1.75 14.61
C LEU A 56 1.61 -0.36 15.05
N GLN A 57 2.50 0.37 15.71
CA GLN A 57 2.28 1.76 16.06
C GLN A 57 3.53 2.60 15.79
N GLY A 58 3.34 3.68 15.03
CA GLY A 58 4.37 4.66 14.71
C GLY A 58 5.32 4.27 13.59
N ARG A 59 6.07 5.27 13.11
CA ARG A 59 6.92 5.18 11.91
C ARG A 59 8.02 4.13 12.02
N ASP A 60 8.63 3.98 13.20
CA ASP A 60 9.74 3.04 13.39
C ASP A 60 9.26 1.59 13.30
N ALA A 61 8.10 1.27 13.88
CA ALA A 61 7.50 -0.05 13.76
C ALA A 61 7.06 -0.35 12.31
N ILE A 62 6.53 0.67 11.60
CA ILE A 62 6.18 0.57 10.19
C ILE A 62 7.43 0.29 9.33
N GLU A 63 8.52 1.02 9.55
CA GLU A 63 9.76 0.84 8.80
C GLU A 63 10.39 -0.54 9.01
N ALA A 64 10.44 -1.01 10.26
CA ALA A 64 10.92 -2.34 10.59
C ALA A 64 10.06 -3.42 9.90
N PHE A 65 8.74 -3.28 9.95
CA PHE A 65 7.82 -4.20 9.27
C PHE A 65 8.03 -4.22 7.76
N LEU A 66 8.19 -3.05 7.13
CA LEU A 66 8.38 -2.94 5.68
C LEU A 66 9.74 -3.49 5.23
N THR A 67 10.78 -3.28 6.03
CA THR A 67 12.11 -3.87 5.81
C THR A 67 12.02 -5.40 5.78
N ASP A 68 11.33 -5.99 6.75
CA ASP A 68 11.13 -7.44 6.85
C ASP A 68 10.13 -7.99 5.80
N LYS A 69 9.19 -7.16 5.32
CA LYS A 69 8.31 -7.51 4.21
C LYS A 69 9.13 -7.70 2.92
N TRP A 70 9.92 -6.70 2.53
CA TRP A 70 10.65 -6.74 1.25
C TRP A 70 11.98 -7.51 1.31
N SER A 71 12.43 -7.91 2.51
CA SER A 71 13.46 -8.95 2.63
C SER A 71 12.96 -10.31 2.12
N ARG A 72 11.66 -10.61 2.28
CA ARG A 72 11.01 -11.87 1.88
C ARG A 72 10.28 -11.78 0.54
N GLU A 73 9.50 -10.74 0.33
CA GLU A 73 8.66 -10.58 -0.87
C GLU A 73 9.47 -10.00 -2.05
N LYS A 74 10.17 -10.87 -2.78
CA LYS A 74 10.98 -10.49 -3.95
C LYS A 74 10.11 -10.30 -5.19
N GLY A 75 10.62 -9.57 -6.17
CA GLY A 75 9.86 -9.27 -7.39
C GLY A 75 8.60 -8.41 -7.16
N TYR A 76 8.43 -7.83 -5.95
CA TYR A 76 7.22 -7.11 -5.54
C TYR A 76 6.81 -6.03 -6.56
N ARG A 77 5.58 -6.14 -7.07
CA ARG A 77 4.90 -5.13 -7.88
C ARG A 77 3.43 -5.05 -7.52
N LEU A 78 2.94 -3.84 -7.34
CA LEU A 78 1.64 -3.54 -6.76
C LEU A 78 0.80 -2.65 -7.69
N ARG A 79 -0.50 -2.96 -7.78
CA ARG A 79 -1.56 -2.06 -8.25
C ARG A 79 -2.54 -1.78 -7.12
N LYS A 80 -2.94 -0.53 -6.95
CA LYS A 80 -4.00 -0.07 -6.05
C LYS A 80 -5.09 0.60 -6.86
N GLU A 81 -6.33 0.38 -6.46
CA GLU A 81 -7.50 1.04 -7.02
C GLU A 81 -8.37 1.61 -5.91
N LEU A 82 -8.88 2.81 -6.16
CA LEU A 82 -9.85 3.43 -5.29
C LEU A 82 -11.14 2.62 -5.32
N PHE A 83 -11.57 2.12 -4.16
CA PHE A 83 -12.86 1.44 -4.00
C PHE A 83 -13.95 2.42 -3.59
N ALA A 84 -13.71 3.20 -2.53
CA ALA A 84 -14.62 4.22 -2.03
C ALA A 84 -13.87 5.30 -1.25
N PHE A 85 -14.49 6.45 -1.01
CA PHE A 85 -13.96 7.50 -0.14
C PHE A 85 -15.10 8.27 0.53
N GLU A 86 -14.82 8.81 1.73
CA GLU A 86 -15.75 9.67 2.46
C GLU A 86 -14.94 10.58 3.41
N GLY A 87 -15.03 11.91 3.23
CA GLY A 87 -14.35 12.86 4.11
C GLY A 87 -12.83 12.62 4.15
N ASP A 88 -12.32 12.20 5.31
CA ASP A 88 -10.91 11.89 5.59
C ASP A 88 -10.54 10.40 5.41
N ARG A 89 -11.43 9.60 4.82
CA ARG A 89 -11.28 8.15 4.67
C ARG A 89 -11.24 7.72 3.21
N ILE A 90 -10.40 6.73 2.93
CA ILE A 90 -10.28 6.08 1.62
C ILE A 90 -10.26 4.56 1.82
N ALA A 91 -11.12 3.85 1.10
CA ALA A 91 -11.07 2.40 0.94
C ALA A 91 -10.42 2.06 -0.39
N VAL A 92 -9.50 1.09 -0.37
CA VAL A 92 -8.67 0.72 -1.52
C VAL A 92 -8.70 -0.78 -1.69
N GLN A 93 -8.87 -1.24 -2.92
CA GLN A 93 -8.55 -2.60 -3.31
C GLN A 93 -7.18 -2.64 -3.96
N PHE A 94 -6.45 -3.73 -3.81
CA PHE A 94 -5.12 -3.85 -4.38
C PHE A 94 -4.77 -5.29 -4.72
N TRP A 95 -3.81 -5.40 -5.61
CA TRP A 95 -3.16 -6.65 -5.96
C TRP A 95 -1.66 -6.42 -6.00
N TYR A 96 -0.90 -7.35 -5.46
CA TYR A 96 0.54 -7.36 -5.71
C TYR A 96 1.04 -8.75 -5.98
N GLU A 97 2.04 -8.84 -6.83
CA GLU A 97 2.73 -10.08 -7.16
C GLU A 97 4.14 -10.05 -6.58
N TRP A 98 4.56 -11.18 -6.05
CA TRP A 98 5.87 -11.37 -5.45
C TRP A 98 6.26 -12.84 -5.50
N HIS A 99 7.52 -13.15 -5.30
CA HIS A 99 7.97 -14.52 -5.09
C HIS A 99 8.79 -14.64 -3.82
N ASP A 100 8.72 -15.81 -3.20
CA ASP A 100 9.54 -16.12 -2.04
C ASP A 100 11.02 -16.11 -2.40
N ALA A 101 11.86 -15.57 -1.51
CA ALA A 101 13.29 -15.45 -1.74
C ALA A 101 14.04 -16.79 -1.80
N GLU A 102 13.52 -17.81 -1.12
CA GLU A 102 14.16 -19.12 -0.98
C GLU A 102 13.58 -20.14 -1.96
N ALA A 103 12.25 -20.22 -2.05
CA ALA A 103 11.55 -21.22 -2.85
C ALA A 103 11.29 -20.78 -4.31
N GLY A 104 11.33 -19.48 -4.60
CA GLY A 104 10.98 -18.93 -5.91
C GLY A 104 9.50 -19.08 -6.30
N GLN A 105 8.64 -19.60 -5.42
CA GLN A 105 7.20 -19.68 -5.63
C GLN A 105 6.61 -18.27 -5.77
N TRP A 106 5.88 -18.03 -6.85
CA TRP A 106 5.15 -16.78 -7.06
C TRP A 106 3.79 -16.77 -6.36
N TRP A 107 3.42 -15.60 -5.90
CA TRP A 107 2.18 -15.35 -5.20
C TRP A 107 1.53 -14.11 -5.79
N ARG A 108 0.21 -14.14 -5.89
CA ARG A 108 -0.60 -12.93 -6.04
C ARG A 108 -1.38 -12.71 -4.77
N THR A 109 -1.13 -11.58 -4.13
CA THR A 109 -1.91 -11.13 -2.99
C THR A 109 -3.10 -10.33 -3.48
N TYR A 110 -4.29 -10.70 -3.03
CA TYR A 110 -5.53 -9.93 -3.18
C TYR A 110 -5.80 -9.24 -1.85
N GLY A 111 -6.13 -7.96 -1.83
CA GLY A 111 -6.44 -7.32 -0.56
C GLY A 111 -7.20 -6.01 -0.63
N LEU A 112 -7.61 -5.59 0.58
CA LEU A 112 -8.35 -4.38 0.86
C LEU A 112 -7.63 -3.59 1.96
N GLU A 113 -7.61 -2.27 1.81
CA GLU A 113 -7.10 -1.35 2.82
C GLU A 113 -8.13 -0.27 3.15
N ASP A 114 -8.29 0.03 4.44
CA ASP A 114 -8.97 1.22 4.93
C ASP A 114 -7.91 2.18 5.48
N TRP A 115 -7.94 3.40 4.95
CA TRP A 115 -7.07 4.51 5.33
C TRP A 115 -7.89 5.61 6.00
N THR A 116 -7.37 6.17 7.09
CA THR A 116 -7.87 7.42 7.68
C THR A 116 -6.73 8.41 7.81
N PHE A 117 -6.97 9.65 7.37
CA PHE A 117 -5.96 10.70 7.28
C PHE A 117 -6.12 11.75 8.39
N ALA A 118 -5.02 12.41 8.75
CA ALA A 118 -5.01 13.63 9.54
C ALA A 118 -5.19 14.86 8.62
N PRO A 119 -5.51 16.05 9.16
CA PRO A 119 -5.73 17.27 8.37
C PRO A 119 -4.52 17.69 7.51
N ASP A 120 -3.31 17.31 7.92
CA ASP A 120 -2.06 17.53 7.18
C ASP A 120 -1.86 16.52 6.03
N GLY A 121 -2.80 15.60 5.81
CA GLY A 121 -2.76 14.61 4.73
C GLY A 121 -1.88 13.39 5.03
N LEU A 122 -1.30 13.27 6.22
CA LEU A 122 -0.61 12.06 6.66
C LEU A 122 -1.63 10.99 7.10
N MET A 123 -1.31 9.72 6.86
CA MET A 123 -2.20 8.61 7.23
C MET A 123 -2.01 8.25 8.71
N ARG A 124 -3.05 8.48 9.53
CA ARG A 124 -3.05 8.17 10.98
C ARG A 124 -3.56 6.77 11.33
N LYS A 125 -4.28 6.14 10.39
CA LYS A 125 -4.76 4.76 10.52
C LYS A 125 -4.61 4.03 9.19
N ARG A 126 -4.06 2.81 9.21
CA ARG A 126 -4.09 1.87 8.08
C ARG A 126 -4.56 0.49 8.56
N GLN A 127 -5.62 -0.02 7.98
CA GLN A 127 -6.08 -1.39 8.23
C GLN A 127 -6.02 -2.15 6.92
N MET A 128 -5.15 -3.15 6.82
CA MET A 128 -5.01 -3.98 5.62
C MET A 128 -5.38 -5.43 5.92
N SER A 129 -6.23 -5.98 5.08
CA SER A 129 -6.49 -7.42 4.99
C SER A 129 -6.13 -7.89 3.60
N GLY A 130 -5.52 -9.07 3.49
CA GLY A 130 -5.18 -9.67 2.22
C GLY A 130 -4.85 -11.14 2.35
N ASN A 131 -4.93 -11.84 1.24
CA ASN A 131 -4.72 -13.28 1.13
C ASN A 131 -3.84 -13.57 -0.08
N ASP A 132 -2.94 -14.55 0.07
CA ASP A 132 -1.98 -14.93 -0.96
C ASP A 132 -2.49 -16.15 -1.71
N VAL A 133 -2.48 -16.08 -3.03
CA VAL A 133 -2.80 -17.18 -3.93
C VAL A 133 -1.54 -17.56 -4.68
N ALA A 134 -1.13 -18.82 -4.60
CA ALA A 134 0.00 -19.33 -5.38
C ALA A 134 -0.34 -19.24 -6.87
N ILE A 135 0.61 -18.75 -7.66
CA ILE A 135 0.49 -18.65 -9.11
C ILE A 135 1.75 -19.20 -9.79
N ALA A 136 1.61 -19.69 -11.01
CA ALA A 136 2.75 -19.97 -11.89
C ALA A 136 3.30 -18.69 -12.50
N GLU A 137 4.53 -18.75 -13.02
CA GLU A 137 5.20 -17.63 -13.70
C GLU A 137 4.36 -17.12 -14.89
N GLU A 138 3.72 -18.03 -15.62
CA GLU A 138 2.93 -17.72 -16.81
C GLU A 138 1.66 -16.93 -16.47
N GLU A 139 1.12 -17.15 -15.27
CA GLU A 139 -0.10 -16.52 -14.78
C GLU A 139 0.11 -15.09 -14.30
N ARG A 140 1.36 -14.65 -14.12
CA ARG A 140 1.71 -13.30 -13.65
C ARG A 140 1.15 -12.20 -14.55
N TRP A 141 0.67 -11.14 -13.92
CA TRP A 141 0.23 -9.90 -14.57
C TRP A 141 1.32 -8.86 -14.62
N PHE A 142 2.06 -8.69 -13.53
CA PHE A 142 3.01 -7.61 -13.36
C PHE A 142 4.42 -8.09 -13.73
N LYS A 143 4.60 -8.42 -15.02
CA LYS A 143 5.91 -8.81 -15.58
C LYS A 143 6.79 -7.59 -15.82
N ASP A 144 8.08 -7.81 -16.01
CA ASP A 144 9.01 -6.71 -16.30
C ASP A 144 8.62 -5.96 -17.58
N GLY A 145 8.71 -4.63 -17.53
CA GLY A 145 8.28 -3.74 -18.62
C GLY A 145 6.76 -3.51 -18.73
N VAL A 146 5.93 -4.23 -17.98
CA VAL A 146 4.48 -4.01 -17.96
C VAL A 146 4.12 -2.89 -16.99
N ASP A 147 3.35 -1.90 -17.46
CA ASP A 147 2.65 -0.96 -16.57
C ASP A 147 1.48 -1.69 -15.91
N VAL A 148 1.45 -1.66 -14.57
CA VAL A 148 0.43 -2.35 -13.80
C VAL A 148 -0.99 -1.88 -14.14
N HIS A 149 -1.16 -0.65 -14.62
CA HIS A 149 -2.45 -0.08 -14.99
C HIS A 149 -2.96 -0.51 -16.37
N ASP A 150 -2.07 -0.99 -17.25
CA ASP A 150 -2.43 -1.51 -18.56
C ASP A 150 -2.93 -2.97 -18.49
N VAL A 151 -2.74 -3.62 -17.35
CA VAL A 151 -3.25 -4.97 -17.10
C VAL A 151 -4.78 -4.95 -16.99
N ASP A 152 -5.45 -5.76 -17.80
CA ASP A 152 -6.88 -6.02 -17.63
C ASP A 152 -7.11 -7.05 -16.51
N ILE A 153 -7.73 -6.59 -15.41
CA ILE A 153 -8.13 -7.44 -14.28
C ILE A 153 -9.64 -7.71 -14.44
N SER A 154 -9.94 -8.82 -15.11
CA SER A 154 -11.33 -9.16 -15.43
C SER A 154 -12.14 -9.62 -14.21
N GLU A 155 -13.47 -9.66 -14.37
CA GLU A 155 -14.44 -9.98 -13.32
C GLU A 155 -14.23 -11.34 -12.65
N LYS A 156 -13.48 -12.26 -13.27
CA LYS A 156 -13.10 -13.55 -12.67
C LYS A 156 -12.22 -13.40 -11.41
N HIS A 157 -11.75 -12.18 -11.13
CA HIS A 157 -10.88 -11.84 -10.01
C HIS A 157 -11.50 -10.84 -9.02
N TRP A 158 -12.81 -10.59 -9.14
CA TRP A 158 -13.58 -9.78 -8.20
C TRP A 158 -14.08 -10.61 -7.02
#